data_AF-A0A1M3NSS5-F1
#
_entry.id   AF-A0A1M3NSS5-F1
#
_cell.length_a   1.000
_cell.length_b   1.000
_cell.length_c   1.000
_cell.angle_alpha   90.00
_cell.angle_beta   90.00
_cell.angle_gamma   90.00
#
_symmetry.space_group_name_H-M   'P 1'
#
loop_
_entity.id
_entity.type
_entity.pdbx_description
1 polymer ?
#
loop_
_entity_poly.entity_id
_entity_poly.type
_entity_poly.pdbx_seq_one_letter_code
_entity_poly.pdbx_strand_id
1 'polypeptide(L)'
;MTPAEIKALAAPISDEEPCGPDLEMLGDADYMRFVARIDGVLPKSFASFDRGSIDFPAEFATLKALLGRSRDLRLIVFLAKLNILNRDLAAFVASTQAIEGLLDGQWERVQPELIDGDAILRIVSLQTLDDMPDAVMPLQSAPLFESRRFGKASFRSHLLAQGVIQARVATDDSGKDEETPSQDALRNALAETDLAELVAMRDLASQLRQALARIEELVNEKSGQPGALKFDKLLPLAQDITAFLDGAVAARDPSLALAPVKTAESDAPSDDDGGGPAVTGSVRTLEDATAALAAAAGYFSRAEPSSPALLLIGQAEALIGRPFFEAMQVLTPDYSSQSSFRIGRDIVLDLSLERLSALSITTAEPDAETAEENGDVAEDDNSGWEETPAEEESPQGETDETADAEGGGEADENPEDAPADEDTSEPAAIEQPADDEQQRDEPKAVGAPAHTPTVFRAVNRQQAVALLNQVAAYFRAVEPSSPTPLLLEHAVSLVGRDFFGILRDVLPAAALRVDE
;
A
#
# COMPACT_ATOMS: atom_id res chain seq x y z
N MET A 1 27.37 12.23 -22.99
CA MET A 1 28.61 11.59 -22.49
C MET A 1 28.36 10.09 -22.47
N THR A 2 29.35 9.26 -22.76
CA THR A 2 29.18 7.79 -22.68
C THR A 2 29.15 7.33 -21.22
N PRO A 3 28.56 6.17 -20.88
CA PRO A 3 28.59 5.64 -19.52
C PRO A 3 30.01 5.51 -18.93
N ALA A 4 30.99 5.16 -19.76
CA ALA A 4 32.39 5.07 -19.34
C ALA A 4 32.99 6.46 -19.00
N GLU A 5 32.71 7.48 -19.82
CA GLU A 5 33.12 8.87 -19.51
C GLU A 5 32.47 9.39 -18.23
N ILE A 6 31.20 9.03 -17.98
CA ILE A 6 30.48 9.45 -16.78
C ILE A 6 31.05 8.79 -15.55
N LYS A 7 31.29 7.47 -15.58
CA LYS A 7 31.90 6.74 -14.46
C LYS A 7 33.29 7.27 -14.11
N ALA A 8 34.05 7.75 -15.11
CA ALA A 8 35.35 8.38 -14.91
C ALA A 8 35.28 9.71 -14.14
N LEU A 9 34.10 10.32 -13.96
CA LEU A 9 33.92 11.50 -13.12
C LEU A 9 34.18 11.22 -11.63
N ALA A 10 34.16 9.98 -11.18
CA ALA A 10 34.57 9.63 -9.81
C ALA A 10 36.09 9.79 -9.58
N ALA A 11 36.89 9.87 -10.65
CA ALA A 11 38.33 10.06 -10.55
C ALA A 11 38.69 11.53 -10.28
N PRO A 12 39.82 11.80 -9.60
CA PRO A 12 40.31 13.15 -9.36
C PRO A 12 40.55 13.92 -10.67
N ILE A 13 40.38 15.25 -10.64
CA ILE A 13 40.71 16.16 -11.75
C ILE A 13 42.21 16.40 -11.82
N SER A 14 42.86 16.60 -10.67
CA SER A 14 44.31 16.73 -10.50
C SER A 14 44.74 16.19 -9.14
N ASP A 15 46.05 16.07 -8.91
CA ASP A 15 46.60 15.60 -7.63
C ASP A 15 46.44 16.67 -6.53
N GLU A 16 46.59 17.95 -6.88
CA GLU A 16 46.49 19.08 -5.96
C GLU A 16 45.04 19.45 -5.63
N GLU A 17 44.16 19.44 -6.64
CA GLU A 17 42.74 19.78 -6.50
C GLU A 17 41.85 18.64 -7.05
N PRO A 18 41.73 17.49 -6.33
CA PRO A 18 40.99 16.32 -6.81
C PRO A 18 39.56 16.59 -7.29
N CYS A 19 38.87 17.52 -6.65
CA CYS A 19 37.50 17.87 -7.02
C CYS A 19 37.38 19.20 -7.77
N GLY A 20 38.49 19.91 -7.99
CA GLY A 20 38.46 21.27 -8.51
C GLY A 20 37.67 22.25 -7.63
N PRO A 21 37.48 23.50 -8.08
CA PRO A 21 36.79 24.52 -7.30
C PRO A 21 35.26 24.35 -7.31
N ASP A 22 34.60 24.94 -6.31
CA ASP A 22 33.17 25.20 -6.36
C ASP A 22 32.88 26.35 -7.35
N LEU A 23 32.27 26.01 -8.49
CA LEU A 23 31.99 26.96 -9.55
C LEU A 23 30.89 27.96 -9.18
N GLU A 24 29.98 27.61 -8.27
CA GLU A 24 28.98 28.54 -7.74
C GLU A 24 29.64 29.62 -6.88
N MET A 25 30.49 29.20 -5.94
CA MET A 25 31.19 30.12 -5.03
C MET A 25 32.17 31.03 -5.77
N LEU A 26 32.76 30.55 -6.87
CA LEU A 26 33.58 31.38 -7.77
C LEU A 26 32.76 32.37 -8.61
N GLY A 27 31.43 32.26 -8.63
CA GLY A 27 30.57 33.04 -9.52
C GLY A 27 30.86 32.76 -11.00
N ASP A 28 31.19 31.51 -11.34
CA ASP A 28 31.52 31.13 -12.71
C ASP A 28 30.34 31.41 -13.65
N ALA A 29 30.59 32.17 -14.71
CA ALA A 29 29.53 32.64 -15.59
C ALA A 29 28.82 31.51 -16.34
N ASP A 30 29.53 30.43 -16.67
CA ASP A 30 28.94 29.31 -17.40
C ASP A 30 28.10 28.42 -16.47
N TYR A 31 28.57 28.21 -15.23
CA TYR A 31 27.79 27.56 -14.17
C TYR A 31 26.49 28.34 -13.88
N MET A 32 26.60 29.64 -13.61
CA MET A 32 25.43 30.48 -13.28
C MET A 32 24.41 30.53 -14.40
N ARG A 33 24.87 30.60 -15.67
CA ARG A 33 23.96 30.51 -16.83
C ARG A 33 23.26 29.17 -16.93
N PHE A 34 23.97 28.07 -16.63
CA PHE A 34 23.39 26.72 -16.66
C PHE A 34 22.33 26.56 -15.57
N VAL A 35 22.66 26.87 -14.32
CA VAL A 35 21.74 26.71 -13.17
C VAL A 35 20.52 27.62 -13.32
N ALA A 36 20.68 28.86 -13.79
CA ALA A 36 19.56 29.77 -13.99
C ALA A 36 18.51 29.29 -15.02
N ARG A 37 18.87 28.40 -15.94
CA ARG A 37 17.97 27.91 -16.99
C ARG A 37 17.50 26.47 -16.80
N ILE A 38 18.29 25.62 -16.14
CA ILE A 38 18.05 24.16 -16.12
C ILE A 38 16.69 23.81 -15.50
N ASP A 39 16.24 24.57 -14.51
CA ASP A 39 14.91 24.39 -13.89
C ASP A 39 13.74 24.63 -14.85
N GLY A 40 13.94 25.44 -15.89
CA GLY A 40 12.97 25.66 -16.97
C GLY A 40 13.06 24.62 -18.09
N VAL A 41 14.17 23.90 -18.17
CA VAL A 41 14.39 22.78 -19.12
C VAL A 41 13.83 21.48 -18.56
N LEU A 42 13.98 21.23 -17.25
CA LEU A 42 13.46 20.04 -16.60
C LEU A 42 11.92 20.06 -16.52
N PRO A 43 11.25 18.93 -16.80
CA PRO A 43 9.79 18.89 -16.78
C PRO A 43 9.24 19.08 -15.36
N LYS A 44 8.21 19.90 -15.22
CA LYS A 44 7.41 19.98 -13.97
C LYS A 44 6.38 18.86 -13.85
N SER A 45 6.06 18.21 -14.97
CA SER A 45 5.22 17.01 -15.03
C SER A 45 5.75 16.07 -16.10
N PHE A 46 5.88 14.80 -15.75
CA PHE A 46 6.25 13.76 -16.72
C PHE A 46 5.07 13.34 -17.63
N ALA A 47 3.83 13.59 -17.20
CA ALA A 47 2.66 13.15 -17.96
C ALA A 47 2.59 13.80 -19.36
N SER A 48 2.97 15.06 -19.45
CA SER A 48 3.01 15.87 -20.68
C SER A 48 4.44 16.10 -21.20
N PHE A 49 5.42 15.33 -20.72
CA PHE A 49 6.80 15.52 -21.11
C PHE A 49 7.05 15.02 -22.54
N ASP A 50 7.51 15.92 -23.40
CA ASP A 50 8.04 15.58 -24.71
C ASP A 50 9.57 15.54 -24.67
N ARG A 51 10.15 14.39 -25.04
CA ARG A 51 11.61 14.23 -25.16
C ARG A 51 12.21 15.16 -26.23
N GLY A 52 11.43 15.62 -27.20
CA GLY A 52 11.86 16.59 -28.21
C GLY A 52 12.03 18.01 -27.67
N SER A 53 11.47 18.33 -26.50
CA SER A 53 11.53 19.67 -25.90
C SER A 53 12.90 20.06 -25.33
N ILE A 54 13.82 19.10 -25.19
CA ILE A 54 15.17 19.31 -24.63
C ILE A 54 16.24 19.06 -25.70
N ASP A 55 17.16 20.01 -25.87
CA ASP A 55 18.39 19.84 -26.66
C ASP A 55 19.45 19.09 -25.85
N PHE A 56 19.27 17.77 -25.70
CA PHE A 56 20.20 16.92 -24.93
C PHE A 56 21.67 17.05 -25.36
N PRO A 57 22.03 17.07 -26.66
CA PRO A 57 23.42 17.30 -27.07
C PRO A 57 24.01 18.60 -26.50
N ALA A 58 23.28 19.70 -26.53
CA ALA A 58 23.73 20.98 -25.97
C ALA A 58 23.86 20.93 -24.44
N GLU A 59 22.90 20.30 -23.75
CA GLU A 59 22.94 20.13 -22.30
C GLU A 59 24.13 19.28 -21.85
N PHE A 60 24.36 18.14 -22.51
CA PHE A 60 25.48 17.27 -22.19
C PHE A 60 26.84 17.91 -22.53
N ALA A 61 26.92 18.72 -23.59
CA ALA A 61 28.14 19.48 -23.89
C ALA A 61 28.45 20.50 -22.80
N THR A 62 27.43 21.21 -22.31
CA THR A 62 27.56 22.19 -21.21
C THR A 62 28.01 21.49 -19.92
N LEU A 63 27.32 20.41 -19.53
CA LEU A 63 27.68 19.65 -18.33
C LEU A 63 29.07 19.02 -18.43
N LYS A 64 29.46 18.48 -19.59
CA LYS A 64 30.81 17.94 -19.80
C LYS A 64 31.89 19.00 -19.59
N ALA A 65 31.66 20.23 -20.05
CA ALA A 65 32.60 21.33 -19.88
C ALA A 65 32.73 21.75 -18.41
N LEU A 66 31.62 21.86 -17.68
CA LEU A 66 31.62 22.20 -16.25
C LEU A 66 32.23 21.08 -15.40
N LEU A 67 31.83 19.83 -15.63
CA LEU A 67 32.32 18.66 -14.91
C LEU A 67 33.79 18.34 -15.21
N GLY A 68 34.32 18.84 -16.32
CA GLY A 68 35.76 18.79 -16.61
C GLY A 68 36.61 19.68 -15.69
N ARG A 69 35.97 20.63 -15.00
CA ARG A 69 36.62 21.61 -14.10
C ARG A 69 36.27 21.40 -12.63
N SER A 70 35.11 20.79 -12.33
CA SER A 70 34.63 20.58 -10.96
C SER A 70 33.92 19.24 -10.80
N ARG A 71 34.22 18.52 -9.71
CA ARG A 71 33.48 17.33 -9.27
C ARG A 71 32.38 17.79 -8.34
N ASP A 72 31.25 18.13 -8.96
CA ASP A 72 30.10 18.72 -8.28
C ASP A 72 28.88 17.80 -8.36
N LEU A 73 28.40 17.37 -7.19
CA LEU A 73 27.24 16.51 -7.05
C LEU A 73 25.99 17.13 -7.66
N ARG A 74 25.82 18.46 -7.59
CA ARG A 74 24.68 19.18 -8.19
C ARG A 74 24.65 18.97 -9.70
N LEU A 75 25.81 19.15 -10.34
CA LEU A 75 25.95 18.97 -11.79
C LEU A 75 25.76 17.50 -12.21
N ILE A 76 26.27 16.55 -11.41
CA ILE A 76 26.11 15.10 -11.72
C ILE A 76 24.66 14.66 -11.51
N VAL A 77 23.93 15.22 -10.54
CA VAL A 77 22.49 15.02 -10.37
C VAL A 77 21.71 15.51 -11.60
N PHE A 78 22.00 16.71 -12.11
CA PHE A 78 21.39 17.18 -13.36
C PHE A 78 21.75 16.30 -14.55
N LEU A 79 23.00 15.83 -14.64
CA LEU A 79 23.42 14.87 -15.67
C LEU A 79 22.62 13.57 -15.58
N ALA A 80 22.39 13.04 -14.38
CA ALA A 80 21.58 11.85 -14.15
C ALA A 80 20.14 12.07 -14.64
N LYS A 81 19.48 13.14 -14.18
CA LYS A 81 18.11 13.51 -14.59
C LYS A 81 17.99 13.63 -16.12
N LEU A 82 18.93 14.32 -16.76
CA LEU A 82 18.95 14.44 -18.22
C LEU A 82 19.16 13.09 -18.92
N ASN A 83 20.02 12.21 -18.40
CA ASN A 83 20.23 10.88 -19.00
C ASN A 83 18.95 10.03 -18.96
N ILE A 84 18.23 10.01 -17.83
CA ILE A 84 17.01 9.21 -17.74
C ILE A 84 15.86 9.82 -18.56
N LEU A 85 15.74 11.15 -18.61
CA LEU A 85 14.83 11.86 -19.53
C LEU A 85 15.16 11.58 -21.00
N ASN A 86 16.44 11.42 -21.33
CA ASN A 86 16.92 11.02 -22.65
C ASN A 86 16.64 9.55 -22.99
N ARG A 87 16.12 8.76 -22.04
CA ARG A 87 15.93 7.30 -22.11
C ARG A 87 17.24 6.51 -22.18
N ASP A 88 18.30 7.05 -21.59
CA ASP A 88 19.60 6.37 -21.46
C ASP A 88 19.79 5.86 -20.03
N LEU A 89 19.25 4.67 -19.77
CA LEU A 89 19.35 4.03 -18.46
C LEU A 89 20.81 3.73 -18.08
N ALA A 90 21.64 3.33 -19.04
CA ALA A 90 23.04 3.00 -18.78
C ALA A 90 23.83 4.23 -18.32
N ALA A 91 23.61 5.39 -18.95
CA ALA A 91 24.20 6.64 -18.53
C ALA A 91 23.62 7.15 -17.20
N PHE A 92 22.34 6.90 -16.91
CA PHE A 92 21.74 7.20 -15.60
C PHE A 92 22.40 6.40 -14.47
N VAL A 93 22.57 5.08 -14.65
CA VAL A 93 23.30 4.23 -13.69
C VAL A 93 24.75 4.65 -13.55
N ALA A 94 25.42 5.02 -14.64
CA ALA A 94 26.79 5.53 -14.57
C ALA A 94 26.88 6.84 -13.76
N SER A 95 25.88 7.71 -13.84
CA SER A 95 25.83 8.95 -13.05
C SER A 95 25.66 8.65 -11.55
N THR A 96 24.82 7.68 -11.16
CA THR A 96 24.67 7.29 -9.75
C THR A 96 25.94 6.62 -9.22
N GLN A 97 26.60 5.77 -10.02
CA GLN A 97 27.91 5.22 -9.66
C GLN A 97 29.01 6.29 -9.53
N ALA A 98 28.95 7.35 -10.34
CA ALA A 98 29.88 8.46 -10.21
C ALA A 98 29.66 9.25 -8.90
N ILE A 99 28.39 9.48 -8.53
CA ILE A 99 28.02 10.08 -7.25
C ILE A 99 28.53 9.21 -6.09
N GLU A 100 28.23 7.92 -6.11
CA GLU A 100 28.70 6.94 -5.11
C GLU A 100 30.23 7.00 -4.94
N GLY A 101 30.98 6.92 -6.05
CA GLY A 101 32.45 6.93 -6.01
C GLY A 101 33.04 8.24 -5.46
N LEU A 102 32.42 9.39 -5.73
CA LEU A 102 32.83 10.67 -5.16
C LEU A 102 32.52 10.76 -3.67
N LEU A 103 31.35 10.28 -3.24
CA LEU A 103 30.98 10.27 -1.83
C LEU A 103 31.88 9.33 -1.02
N ASP A 104 32.25 8.19 -1.58
CA ASP A 104 33.14 7.23 -0.92
C ASP A 104 34.58 7.76 -0.84
N GLY A 105 35.17 8.13 -1.99
CA GLY A 105 36.59 8.47 -2.09
C GLY A 105 36.96 9.94 -1.87
N GLN A 106 36.02 10.87 -2.00
CA GLN A 106 36.29 12.32 -2.01
C GLN A 106 35.32 13.13 -1.14
N TRP A 107 34.75 12.52 -0.09
CA TRP A 107 33.78 13.18 0.80
C TRP A 107 34.20 14.58 1.26
N GLU A 108 35.44 14.76 1.72
CA GLU A 108 35.87 16.07 2.25
C GLU A 108 36.02 17.16 1.17
N ARG A 109 36.09 16.78 -0.11
CA ARG A 109 36.50 17.68 -1.21
C ARG A 109 35.45 17.83 -2.32
N VAL A 110 34.52 16.88 -2.45
CA VAL A 110 33.50 16.93 -3.49
C VAL A 110 32.58 18.14 -3.31
N GLN A 111 32.21 18.79 -4.41
CA GLN A 111 31.36 19.97 -4.38
C GLN A 111 29.87 19.58 -4.29
N PRO A 112 29.02 20.36 -3.59
CA PRO A 112 29.37 21.53 -2.78
C PRO A 112 30.15 21.16 -1.50
N GLU A 113 31.01 22.08 -1.06
CA GLU A 113 31.76 21.93 0.20
C GLU A 113 30.82 21.79 1.40
N LEU A 114 31.32 21.18 2.47
CA LEU A 114 30.59 21.11 3.74
C LEU A 114 30.56 22.52 4.38
N ILE A 115 29.41 22.95 4.89
CA ILE A 115 29.26 24.24 5.57
C ILE A 115 29.31 23.99 7.07
N ASP A 116 30.35 24.46 7.74
CA ASP A 116 30.60 24.19 9.16
C ASP A 116 30.58 22.69 9.52
N GLY A 117 30.99 21.84 8.56
CA GLY A 117 30.97 20.38 8.68
C GLY A 117 29.64 19.72 8.30
N ASP A 118 28.61 20.50 7.96
CA ASP A 118 27.29 20.00 7.57
C ASP A 118 27.19 19.74 6.06
N ALA A 119 26.53 18.62 5.71
CA ALA A 119 26.29 18.16 4.36
C ALA A 119 24.91 18.56 3.79
N ILE A 120 24.16 19.46 4.44
CA ILE A 120 22.81 19.91 4.01
C ILE A 120 22.71 20.12 2.49
N LEU A 121 23.63 20.88 1.87
CA LEU A 121 23.55 21.18 0.43
C LEU A 121 23.72 19.92 -0.43
N ARG A 122 24.55 18.96 0.00
CA ARG A 122 24.70 17.66 -0.67
C ARG A 122 23.42 16.85 -0.54
N ILE A 123 22.89 16.75 0.68
CA ILE A 123 21.65 16.01 0.98
C ILE A 123 20.51 16.54 0.13
N VAL A 124 20.23 17.85 0.17
CA VAL A 124 19.14 18.46 -0.61
C VAL A 124 19.33 18.23 -2.10
N SER A 125 20.55 18.38 -2.62
CA SER A 125 20.83 18.17 -4.05
C SER A 125 20.60 16.72 -4.47
N LEU A 126 21.12 15.76 -3.69
CA LEU A 126 20.96 14.33 -3.95
C LEU A 126 19.50 13.89 -3.83
N GLN A 127 18.78 14.39 -2.82
CA GLN A 127 17.38 14.08 -2.57
C GLN A 127 16.48 14.36 -3.78
N THR A 128 16.84 15.33 -4.63
CA THR A 128 16.09 15.63 -5.86
C THR A 128 16.09 14.48 -6.88
N LEU A 129 16.97 13.48 -6.76
CA LEU A 129 16.88 12.25 -7.55
C LEU A 129 15.61 11.43 -7.24
N ASP A 130 14.95 11.68 -6.10
CA ASP A 130 13.68 11.07 -5.73
C ASP A 130 12.45 11.82 -6.30
N ASP A 131 12.68 12.88 -7.10
CA ASP A 131 11.60 13.66 -7.68
C ASP A 131 10.83 12.88 -8.75
N MET A 132 9.50 12.99 -8.68
CA MET A 132 8.59 12.28 -9.58
C MET A 132 8.79 12.66 -11.06
N PRO A 133 8.83 13.95 -11.45
CA PRO A 133 8.74 14.35 -12.86
C PRO A 133 9.99 14.08 -13.70
N ASP A 134 11.18 14.12 -13.10
CA ASP A 134 12.45 14.18 -13.82
C ASP A 134 13.44 13.06 -13.46
N ALA A 135 13.08 12.19 -12.51
CA ALA A 135 13.84 10.97 -12.20
C ALA A 135 12.96 9.72 -12.08
N VAL A 136 11.99 9.68 -11.15
CA VAL A 136 11.22 8.46 -10.84
C VAL A 136 10.30 8.03 -11.98
N MET A 137 9.47 8.92 -12.51
CA MET A 137 8.56 8.59 -13.63
C MET A 137 9.32 8.33 -14.95
N PRO A 138 10.40 9.07 -15.28
CA PRO A 138 11.31 8.69 -16.35
C PRO A 138 11.89 7.28 -16.20
N LEU A 139 12.35 6.89 -15.01
CA LEU A 139 12.86 5.53 -14.75
C LEU A 139 11.75 4.47 -14.93
N GLN A 140 10.56 4.72 -14.38
CA GLN A 140 9.42 3.81 -14.53
C GLN A 140 9.07 3.60 -16.02
N SER A 141 9.26 4.64 -16.84
CA SER A 141 8.92 4.65 -18.27
C SER A 141 10.11 4.32 -19.18
N ALA A 142 11.29 4.04 -18.62
CA ALA A 142 12.49 3.72 -19.40
C ALA A 142 12.30 2.39 -20.14
N PRO A 143 12.72 2.29 -21.43
CA PRO A 143 12.65 1.03 -22.17
C PRO A 143 13.51 -0.05 -21.52
N LEU A 144 12.91 -1.19 -21.20
CA LEU A 144 13.59 -2.36 -20.60
C LEU A 144 13.79 -3.49 -21.62
N PHE A 145 12.84 -3.70 -22.52
CA PHE A 145 12.91 -4.71 -23.58
C PHE A 145 12.03 -4.30 -24.76
N GLU A 146 12.18 -4.98 -25.90
CA GLU A 146 11.40 -4.70 -27.10
C GLU A 146 10.52 -5.89 -27.50
N SER A 147 9.31 -5.58 -27.91
CA SER A 147 8.34 -6.52 -28.47
C SER A 147 8.09 -6.19 -29.94
N ARG A 148 7.98 -7.23 -30.77
CA ARG A 148 7.60 -7.05 -32.19
C ARG A 148 6.17 -6.53 -32.36
N ARG A 149 5.31 -6.69 -31.35
CA ARG A 149 3.87 -6.37 -31.44
C ARG A 149 3.54 -4.93 -31.04
N PHE A 150 4.18 -4.44 -29.98
CA PHE A 150 3.86 -3.15 -29.35
C PHE A 150 5.13 -2.31 -29.08
N GLY A 151 6.28 -2.71 -29.64
CA GLY A 151 7.52 -1.95 -29.53
C GLY A 151 8.15 -2.00 -28.13
N LYS A 152 8.70 -0.86 -27.70
CA LYS A 152 9.45 -0.74 -26.44
C LYS A 152 8.54 -0.88 -25.22
N ALA A 153 8.85 -1.82 -24.35
CA ALA A 153 8.17 -2.03 -23.08
C ALA A 153 8.98 -1.43 -21.93
N SER A 154 8.29 -0.94 -20.90
CA SER A 154 8.90 -0.41 -19.67
C SER A 154 8.29 -1.06 -18.44
N PHE A 155 8.81 -0.72 -17.26
CA PHE A 155 8.18 -1.14 -16.01
C PHE A 155 6.78 -0.54 -15.84
N ARG A 156 6.55 0.66 -16.38
CA ARG A 156 5.21 1.26 -16.47
C ARG A 156 4.22 0.36 -17.21
N SER A 157 4.63 -0.24 -18.33
CA SER A 157 3.78 -1.19 -19.07
C SER A 157 3.38 -2.38 -18.20
N HIS A 158 4.29 -2.88 -17.36
CA HIS A 158 4.01 -3.94 -16.39
C HIS A 158 3.00 -3.51 -15.32
N LEU A 159 3.17 -2.33 -14.72
CA LEU A 159 2.26 -1.80 -13.71
C LEU A 159 0.85 -1.54 -14.28
N LEU A 160 0.76 -1.06 -15.53
CA LEU A 160 -0.51 -0.90 -16.26
C LEU A 160 -1.20 -2.25 -16.47
N ALA A 161 -0.45 -3.26 -16.91
CA ALA A 161 -0.97 -4.61 -17.12
C ALA A 161 -1.45 -5.27 -15.82
N GLN A 162 -0.90 -4.88 -14.67
CA GLN A 162 -1.34 -5.31 -13.34
C GLN A 162 -2.51 -4.52 -12.79
N GLY A 163 -2.91 -3.42 -13.42
CA GLY A 163 -3.93 -2.51 -12.90
C GLY A 163 -3.48 -1.73 -11.66
N VAL A 164 -2.19 -1.75 -11.32
CA VAL A 164 -1.61 -0.98 -10.20
C VAL A 164 -1.70 0.52 -10.49
N ILE A 165 -1.55 0.89 -11.76
CA ILE A 165 -1.68 2.27 -12.24
C ILE A 165 -2.63 2.32 -13.43
N GLN A 166 -3.20 3.50 -13.65
CA GLN A 166 -4.12 3.75 -14.77
C GLN A 166 -3.38 4.27 -16.00
N ALA A 167 -3.89 3.88 -17.17
CA ALA A 167 -3.43 4.39 -18.45
C ALA A 167 -3.70 5.90 -18.55
N ARG A 168 -2.78 6.63 -19.15
CA ARG A 168 -3.00 8.04 -19.46
C ARG A 168 -4.00 8.13 -20.61
N VAL A 169 -5.07 8.86 -20.38
CA VAL A 169 -6.00 9.26 -21.44
C VAL A 169 -5.33 10.38 -22.23
N ALA A 170 -5.26 10.23 -23.55
CA ALA A 170 -4.74 11.29 -24.41
C ALA A 170 -5.61 12.55 -24.24
N THR A 171 -4.98 13.67 -23.88
CA THR A 171 -5.65 14.97 -23.79
C THR A 171 -5.52 15.79 -25.07
N ASP A 172 -4.80 15.28 -26.07
CA ASP A 172 -4.55 15.93 -27.35
C ASP A 172 -5.18 15.19 -28.54
N ASP A 173 -5.28 15.91 -29.66
CA ASP A 173 -5.91 15.50 -30.93
C ASP A 173 -5.13 14.37 -31.65
N SER A 174 -4.11 13.77 -30.99
CA SER A 174 -3.29 12.67 -31.53
C SER A 174 -4.03 11.32 -31.50
N GLY A 175 -5.11 11.22 -30.71
CA GLY A 175 -6.10 10.13 -30.77
C GLY A 175 -5.57 8.73 -30.44
N LYS A 176 -4.39 8.60 -29.83
CA LYS A 176 -3.86 7.32 -29.39
C LYS A 176 -3.72 7.29 -27.88
N ASP A 177 -4.62 6.55 -27.25
CA ASP A 177 -4.50 6.16 -25.84
C ASP A 177 -3.16 5.44 -25.61
N GLU A 178 -2.66 5.54 -24.38
CA GLU A 178 -1.47 4.82 -23.95
C GLU A 178 -1.67 3.31 -24.19
N GLU A 179 -0.82 2.71 -25.04
CA GLU A 179 -0.88 1.27 -25.30
C GLU A 179 -0.70 0.51 -23.99
N THR A 180 -1.64 -0.40 -23.71
CA THR A 180 -1.69 -1.21 -22.50
C THR A 180 -1.57 -2.69 -22.87
N PRO A 181 -0.35 -3.21 -23.11
CA PRO A 181 -0.15 -4.63 -23.33
C PRO A 181 -0.66 -5.45 -22.15
N SER A 182 -1.29 -6.60 -22.41
CA SER A 182 -1.70 -7.52 -21.35
C SER A 182 -0.48 -8.15 -20.65
N GLN A 183 -0.69 -8.68 -19.44
CA GLN A 183 0.38 -9.37 -18.70
C GLN A 183 0.98 -10.54 -19.51
N ASP A 184 0.14 -11.30 -20.20
CA ASP A 184 0.59 -12.40 -21.07
C ASP A 184 1.40 -11.89 -22.26
N ALA A 185 1.02 -10.75 -22.84
CA ALA A 185 1.78 -10.14 -23.93
C ALA A 185 3.18 -9.70 -23.47
N LEU A 186 3.30 -9.14 -22.27
CA LEU A 186 4.60 -8.77 -21.68
C LEU A 186 5.44 -10.01 -21.32
N ARG A 187 4.83 -11.03 -20.71
CA ARG A 187 5.52 -12.29 -20.38
C ARG A 187 6.06 -12.98 -21.63
N ASN A 188 5.26 -13.04 -22.69
CA ASN A 188 5.70 -13.62 -23.96
C ASN A 188 6.83 -12.80 -24.60
N ALA A 189 6.73 -11.46 -24.58
CA ALA A 189 7.80 -10.60 -25.08
C ALA A 189 9.12 -10.81 -24.32
N LEU A 190 9.09 -10.89 -22.97
CA LEU A 190 10.27 -11.21 -22.15
C LEU A 190 10.87 -12.59 -22.46
N ALA A 191 10.02 -13.58 -22.76
CA ALA A 191 10.48 -14.91 -23.15
C ALA A 191 11.14 -14.91 -24.55
N GLU A 192 10.69 -14.04 -25.46
CA GLU A 192 11.24 -13.86 -26.81
C GLU A 192 12.52 -13.00 -26.85
N THR A 193 12.74 -12.12 -25.86
CA THR A 193 13.99 -11.32 -25.73
C THR A 193 15.21 -12.24 -25.64
N ASP A 194 16.35 -11.83 -26.18
CA ASP A 194 17.59 -12.58 -26.00
C ASP A 194 17.96 -12.68 -24.51
N LEU A 195 18.41 -13.86 -24.06
CA LEU A 195 18.69 -14.08 -22.63
C LEU A 195 19.86 -13.22 -22.14
N ALA A 196 20.90 -13.05 -22.96
CA ALA A 196 22.05 -12.24 -22.58
C ALA A 196 21.68 -10.75 -22.50
N GLU A 197 20.84 -10.26 -23.41
CA GLU A 197 20.28 -8.90 -23.33
C GLU A 197 19.43 -8.69 -22.07
N LEU A 198 18.58 -9.66 -21.73
CA LEU A 198 17.74 -9.59 -20.52
C LEU A 198 18.58 -9.62 -19.24
N VAL A 199 19.61 -10.48 -19.19
CA VAL A 199 20.58 -10.52 -18.07
C VAL A 199 21.31 -9.19 -17.94
N ALA A 200 21.79 -8.61 -19.04
CA ALA A 200 22.47 -7.32 -19.02
C ALA A 200 21.56 -6.19 -18.50
N MET A 201 20.29 -6.17 -18.91
CA MET A 201 19.31 -5.19 -18.41
C MET A 201 19.02 -5.39 -16.91
N ARG A 202 18.86 -6.64 -16.46
CA ARG A 202 18.70 -6.98 -15.04
C ARG A 202 19.90 -6.55 -14.21
N ASP A 203 21.12 -6.80 -14.69
CA ASP A 203 22.35 -6.40 -14.00
C ASP A 203 22.48 -4.89 -13.93
N LEU A 204 22.03 -4.17 -14.96
CA LEU A 204 22.01 -2.72 -14.96
C LEU A 204 21.02 -2.17 -13.90
N ALA A 205 19.83 -2.73 -13.81
CA ALA A 205 18.86 -2.37 -12.76
C ALA A 205 19.39 -2.69 -11.34
N SER A 206 20.04 -3.85 -11.18
CA SER A 206 20.67 -4.23 -9.91
C SER A 206 21.80 -3.28 -9.51
N GLN A 207 22.60 -2.82 -10.47
CA GLN A 207 23.64 -1.82 -10.24
C GLN A 207 23.06 -0.46 -9.82
N LEU A 208 21.94 -0.03 -10.42
CA LEU A 208 21.24 1.19 -10.00
C LEU A 208 20.80 1.08 -8.53
N ARG A 209 20.12 -0.01 -8.19
CA ARG A 209 19.66 -0.29 -6.82
C ARG A 209 20.82 -0.26 -5.83
N GLN A 210 21.94 -0.89 -6.15
CA GLN A 210 23.12 -0.94 -5.29
C GLN A 210 23.73 0.45 -5.09
N ALA A 211 23.92 1.21 -6.16
CA ALA A 211 24.46 2.57 -6.09
C ALA A 211 23.57 3.48 -5.24
N LEU A 212 22.25 3.46 -5.43
CA LEU A 212 21.31 4.27 -4.64
C LEU A 212 21.35 3.92 -3.15
N ALA A 213 21.31 2.63 -2.80
CA ALA A 213 21.41 2.19 -1.41
C ALA A 213 22.75 2.60 -0.79
N ARG A 214 23.85 2.51 -1.55
CA ARG A 214 25.18 2.86 -1.05
C ARG A 214 25.37 4.37 -0.90
N ILE A 215 24.74 5.18 -1.75
CA ILE A 215 24.67 6.65 -1.60
C ILE A 215 23.95 7.02 -0.30
N GLU A 216 22.77 6.45 -0.02
CA GLU A 216 22.05 6.69 1.25
C GLU A 216 22.94 6.35 2.45
N GLU A 217 23.55 5.18 2.44
CA GLU A 217 24.41 4.72 3.53
C GLU A 217 25.60 5.65 3.75
N LEU A 218 26.36 5.97 2.70
CA LEU A 218 27.52 6.86 2.77
C LEU A 218 27.17 8.25 3.28
N VAL A 219 26.06 8.83 2.82
CA VAL A 219 25.65 10.18 3.26
C VAL A 219 25.20 10.16 4.70
N ASN A 220 24.39 9.18 5.11
CA ASN A 220 23.88 9.08 6.48
C ASN A 220 25.01 8.77 7.48
N GLU A 221 25.96 7.90 7.10
CA GLU A 221 27.15 7.59 7.91
C GLU A 221 28.05 8.83 8.06
N LYS A 222 28.46 9.44 6.94
CA LYS A 222 29.46 10.52 6.96
C LYS A 222 28.91 11.87 7.43
N SER A 223 27.60 12.10 7.34
CA SER A 223 26.96 13.28 7.95
C SER A 223 26.68 13.10 9.45
N GLY A 224 26.73 11.87 9.97
CA GLY A 224 26.35 11.56 11.34
C GLY A 224 24.85 11.73 11.62
N GLN A 225 24.02 11.83 10.59
CA GLN A 225 22.57 12.02 10.68
C GLN A 225 21.85 10.83 10.04
N PRO A 226 21.48 9.80 10.83
CA PRO A 226 20.73 8.65 10.31
C PRO A 226 19.43 9.08 9.64
N GLY A 227 19.24 8.66 8.38
CA GLY A 227 18.03 8.95 7.60
C GLY A 227 17.94 10.35 7.03
N ALA A 228 19.02 11.15 7.04
CA ALA A 228 19.04 12.48 6.45
C ALA A 228 18.84 12.45 4.92
N LEU A 229 19.40 11.46 4.23
CA LEU A 229 19.12 11.16 2.83
C LEU A 229 18.35 9.85 2.71
N LYS A 230 17.24 9.88 1.98
CA LYS A 230 16.40 8.71 1.73
C LYS A 230 15.70 8.80 0.38
N PHE A 231 15.90 7.82 -0.48
CA PHE A 231 15.22 7.68 -1.76
C PHE A 231 13.94 6.84 -1.59
N ASP A 232 12.90 7.45 -1.00
CA ASP A 232 11.63 6.79 -0.70
C ASP A 232 10.90 6.22 -1.93
N LYS A 233 11.23 6.69 -3.14
CA LYS A 233 10.55 6.30 -4.39
C LYS A 233 11.51 5.65 -5.38
N LEU A 234 12.67 6.27 -5.61
CA LEU A 234 13.61 5.84 -6.64
C LEU A 234 14.28 4.51 -6.28
N LEU A 235 14.67 4.32 -5.00
CA LEU A 235 15.31 3.09 -4.57
C LEU A 235 14.33 1.90 -4.60
N PRO A 236 13.11 1.97 -4.03
CA PRO A 236 12.11 0.92 -4.18
C PRO A 236 11.77 0.63 -5.64
N LEU A 237 11.62 1.65 -6.49
CA LEU A 237 11.38 1.44 -7.92
C LEU A 237 12.53 0.67 -8.60
N ALA A 238 13.78 0.98 -8.27
CA ALA A 238 14.93 0.22 -8.77
C ALA A 238 14.94 -1.24 -8.25
N GLN A 239 14.49 -1.47 -7.01
CA GLN A 239 14.30 -2.82 -6.44
C GLN A 239 13.25 -3.60 -7.22
N ASP A 240 12.08 -3.00 -7.47
CA ASP A 240 10.97 -3.63 -8.18
C ASP A 240 11.33 -3.96 -9.64
N ILE A 241 12.00 -3.03 -10.34
CA ILE A 241 12.51 -3.27 -11.70
C ILE A 241 13.51 -4.43 -11.70
N THR A 242 14.42 -4.47 -10.72
CA THR A 242 15.39 -5.57 -10.58
C THR A 242 14.68 -6.90 -10.38
N ALA A 243 13.72 -6.97 -9.46
CA ALA A 243 12.97 -8.19 -9.15
C ALA A 243 12.13 -8.68 -10.34
N PHE A 244 11.50 -7.76 -11.06
CA PHE A 244 10.73 -8.07 -12.27
C PHE A 244 11.59 -8.71 -13.36
N LEU A 245 12.77 -8.12 -13.65
CA LEU A 245 13.69 -8.65 -14.65
C LEU A 245 14.35 -9.96 -14.18
N ASP A 246 14.74 -10.04 -12.90
CA ASP A 246 15.34 -11.24 -12.33
C ASP A 246 14.36 -12.42 -12.33
N GLY A 247 13.08 -12.19 -12.05
CA GLY A 247 12.04 -13.22 -12.17
C GLY A 247 11.92 -13.78 -13.59
N ALA A 248 12.07 -12.93 -14.61
CA ALA A 248 12.07 -13.37 -16.01
C ALA A 248 13.34 -14.14 -16.39
N VAL A 249 14.51 -13.74 -15.86
CA VAL A 249 15.77 -14.47 -16.03
C VAL A 249 15.70 -15.83 -15.34
N ALA A 250 15.32 -15.87 -14.06
CA ALA A 250 15.24 -17.08 -13.24
C ALA A 250 14.24 -18.11 -13.81
N ALA A 251 13.13 -17.65 -14.41
CA ALA A 251 12.19 -18.53 -15.09
C ALA A 251 12.78 -19.24 -16.31
N ARG A 252 13.81 -18.66 -16.95
CA ARG A 252 14.49 -19.23 -18.12
C ARG A 252 15.74 -20.03 -17.74
N ASP A 253 16.52 -19.51 -16.80
CA ASP A 253 17.70 -20.16 -16.25
C ASP A 253 17.86 -19.83 -14.76
N PRO A 254 17.45 -20.75 -13.86
CA PRO A 254 17.56 -20.55 -12.42
C PRO A 254 19.00 -20.37 -11.92
N SER A 255 20.02 -20.83 -12.66
CA SER A 255 21.42 -20.68 -12.27
C SER A 255 21.94 -19.25 -12.40
N LEU A 256 21.24 -18.43 -13.20
CA LEU A 256 21.55 -17.02 -13.41
C LEU A 256 20.79 -16.09 -12.45
N ALA A 257 19.88 -16.61 -11.63
CA ALA A 257 19.10 -15.81 -10.68
C ALA A 257 20.00 -15.07 -9.69
N LEU A 258 19.63 -13.84 -9.33
CA LEU A 258 20.31 -13.13 -8.25
C LEU A 258 20.11 -13.85 -6.93
N ALA A 259 21.17 -13.89 -6.12
CA ALA A 259 21.04 -14.35 -4.74
C ALA A 259 20.06 -13.44 -3.98
N PRO A 260 19.17 -13.99 -3.15
CA PRO A 260 18.31 -13.17 -2.30
C PRO A 260 19.19 -12.25 -1.45
N VAL A 261 19.00 -10.94 -1.61
CA VAL A 261 19.70 -9.95 -0.80
C VAL A 261 19.22 -10.14 0.63
N LYS A 262 20.11 -10.60 1.51
CA LYS A 262 19.92 -10.43 2.95
C LYS A 262 20.05 -8.94 3.22
N THR A 263 18.94 -8.25 3.40
CA THR A 263 18.94 -6.90 3.94
C THR A 263 19.61 -6.99 5.31
N ALA A 264 20.81 -6.43 5.44
CA ALA A 264 21.40 -6.17 6.73
C ALA A 264 20.52 -5.08 7.38
N GLU A 265 19.67 -5.49 8.32
CA GLU A 265 19.04 -4.56 9.24
C GLU A 265 20.17 -3.77 9.92
N SER A 266 20.14 -2.44 9.76
CA SER A 266 21.04 -1.50 10.43
C SER A 266 20.98 -1.75 11.93
N ASP A 267 22.10 -2.18 12.51
CA ASP A 267 22.33 -2.23 13.96
C ASP A 267 22.26 -0.79 14.51
N ALA A 268 21.07 -0.38 14.94
CA ALA A 268 20.96 0.66 15.96
C ALA A 268 21.44 0.06 17.30
N PRO A 269 22.03 0.85 18.21
CA PRO A 269 22.59 0.31 19.44
C PRO A 269 21.47 -0.35 20.22
N SER A 270 21.59 -1.67 20.36
CA SER A 270 20.68 -2.47 21.16
C SER A 270 21.04 -2.23 22.62
N ASP A 271 20.19 -1.49 23.34
CA ASP A 271 20.10 -1.68 24.78
C ASP A 271 19.59 -3.10 25.00
N ASP A 272 20.47 -3.87 25.64
CA ASP A 272 20.32 -5.24 26.09
C ASP A 272 19.06 -5.41 26.93
N ASP A 273 18.04 -6.13 26.41
CA ASP A 273 17.36 -7.16 27.20
C ASP A 273 16.58 -8.18 26.33
N GLY A 274 16.88 -9.47 26.52
CA GLY A 274 15.92 -10.56 26.32
C GLY A 274 15.71 -11.15 24.92
N GLY A 275 16.72 -11.87 24.42
CA GLY A 275 16.64 -12.71 23.23
C GLY A 275 15.66 -13.90 23.32
N GLY A 276 14.91 -14.10 22.23
CA GLY A 276 14.21 -15.32 21.88
C GLY A 276 13.87 -15.28 20.38
N PRO A 277 13.92 -16.41 19.65
CA PRO A 277 13.71 -16.43 18.19
C PRO A 277 12.30 -15.93 17.85
N ALA A 278 12.21 -14.88 17.04
CA ALA A 278 10.94 -14.38 16.53
C ALA A 278 10.37 -15.38 15.52
N VAL A 279 9.36 -16.15 15.93
CA VAL A 279 8.57 -16.98 15.03
C VAL A 279 7.54 -16.08 14.35
N THR A 280 7.77 -15.75 13.08
CA THR A 280 6.70 -15.25 12.21
C THR A 280 5.85 -16.45 11.79
N GLY A 281 4.91 -16.84 12.67
CA GLY A 281 3.88 -17.81 12.32
C GLY A 281 3.14 -17.35 11.05
N SER A 282 2.72 -18.29 10.20
CA SER A 282 1.81 -17.95 9.09
C SER A 282 0.39 -17.85 9.63
N VAL A 283 -0.30 -16.73 9.41
CA VAL A 283 -1.71 -16.57 9.81
C VAL A 283 -2.61 -17.51 8.99
N ARG A 284 -3.21 -18.52 9.64
CA ARG A 284 -4.07 -19.51 8.97
C ARG A 284 -5.46 -19.63 9.57
N THR A 285 -5.65 -19.14 10.79
CA THR A 285 -6.92 -19.19 11.52
C THR A 285 -7.33 -17.79 11.99
N LEU A 286 -8.58 -17.66 12.44
CA LEU A 286 -9.06 -16.40 13.04
C LEU A 286 -8.29 -16.10 14.33
N GLU A 287 -7.96 -17.12 15.13
CA GLU A 287 -7.15 -17.00 16.34
C GLU A 287 -5.74 -16.50 16.02
N ASP A 288 -5.12 -17.03 14.96
CA ASP A 288 -3.84 -16.53 14.46
C ASP A 288 -3.93 -15.06 14.01
N ALA A 289 -5.02 -14.70 13.32
CA ALA A 289 -5.22 -13.36 12.80
C ALA A 289 -5.36 -12.34 13.93
N THR A 290 -6.13 -12.67 14.98
CA THR A 290 -6.27 -11.86 16.19
C THR A 290 -4.94 -11.73 16.92
N ALA A 291 -4.20 -12.83 17.11
CA ALA A 291 -2.91 -12.82 17.80
C ALA A 291 -1.84 -12.04 17.02
N ALA A 292 -1.80 -12.16 15.70
CA ALA A 292 -0.91 -11.39 14.82
C ALA A 292 -1.24 -9.91 14.84
N LEU A 293 -2.54 -9.55 14.81
CA LEU A 293 -2.98 -8.16 14.88
C LEU A 293 -2.64 -7.54 16.25
N ALA A 294 -2.88 -8.26 17.34
CA ALA A 294 -2.52 -7.83 18.69
C ALA A 294 -1.00 -7.64 18.86
N ALA A 295 -0.18 -8.51 18.26
CA ALA A 295 1.28 -8.37 18.27
C ALA A 295 1.74 -7.10 17.51
N ALA A 296 1.11 -6.78 16.37
CA ALA A 296 1.38 -5.57 15.62
C ALA A 296 0.92 -4.30 16.37
N ALA A 297 -0.29 -4.31 16.94
CA ALA A 297 -0.82 -3.23 17.79
C ALA A 297 0.08 -2.97 19.01
N GLY A 298 0.55 -4.06 19.64
CA GLY A 298 1.50 -4.00 20.75
C GLY A 298 2.83 -3.35 20.37
N TYR A 299 3.33 -3.59 19.15
CA TYR A 299 4.52 -2.90 18.66
C TYR A 299 4.26 -1.39 18.50
N PHE A 300 3.25 -1.00 17.72
CA PHE A 300 2.99 0.41 17.44
C PHE A 300 2.65 1.20 18.71
N SER A 301 1.94 0.62 19.68
CA SER A 301 1.60 1.30 20.94
C SER A 301 2.83 1.60 21.79
N ARG A 302 3.87 0.75 21.75
CA ARG A 302 5.13 0.95 22.48
C ARG A 302 6.13 1.81 21.72
N ALA A 303 6.28 1.57 20.42
CA ALA A 303 7.33 2.18 19.60
C ALA A 303 6.90 3.47 18.91
N GLU A 304 5.61 3.61 18.58
CA GLU A 304 5.06 4.72 17.77
C GLU A 304 3.67 5.16 18.25
N PRO A 305 3.51 5.59 19.53
CA PRO A 305 2.20 5.88 20.12
C PRO A 305 1.44 7.01 19.42
N SER A 306 2.14 7.90 18.70
CA SER A 306 1.55 9.01 17.94
C SER A 306 1.20 8.65 16.50
N SER A 307 1.39 7.40 16.08
CA SER A 307 1.08 6.96 14.71
C SER A 307 -0.44 6.87 14.50
N PRO A 308 -1.01 7.52 13.47
CA PRO A 308 -2.43 7.39 13.14
C PRO A 308 -2.79 5.95 12.70
N ALA A 309 -1.80 5.15 12.30
CA ALA A 309 -2.00 3.73 11.99
C ALA A 309 -2.56 2.97 13.20
N LEU A 310 -2.22 3.37 14.43
CA LEU A 310 -2.77 2.76 15.64
C LEU A 310 -4.29 2.85 15.73
N LEU A 311 -4.87 3.95 15.27
CA LEU A 311 -6.32 4.13 15.29
C LEU A 311 -6.99 3.13 14.36
N LEU A 312 -6.44 2.97 13.15
CA LEU A 312 -6.98 2.04 12.15
C LEU A 312 -6.74 0.58 12.52
N ILE A 313 -5.61 0.27 13.17
CA ILE A 313 -5.33 -1.05 13.73
C ILE A 313 -6.33 -1.39 14.84
N GLY A 314 -6.61 -0.44 15.75
CA GLY A 314 -7.60 -0.61 16.81
C GLY A 314 -9.03 -0.75 16.27
N GLN A 315 -9.38 0.00 15.22
CA GLN A 315 -10.66 -0.16 14.53
C GLN A 315 -10.77 -1.53 13.85
N ALA A 316 -9.71 -1.99 13.18
CA ALA A 316 -9.68 -3.31 12.57
C ALA A 316 -9.85 -4.42 13.62
N GLU A 317 -9.21 -4.30 14.79
CA GLU A 317 -9.35 -5.24 15.90
C GLU A 317 -10.79 -5.28 16.44
N ALA A 318 -11.43 -4.12 16.59
CA ALA A 318 -12.82 -4.02 17.04
C ALA A 318 -13.85 -4.59 16.05
N LEU A 319 -13.46 -4.87 14.80
CA LEU A 319 -14.35 -5.42 13.77
C LEU A 319 -14.20 -6.94 13.59
N ILE A 320 -13.16 -7.55 14.15
CA ILE A 320 -12.94 -8.99 14.02
C ILE A 320 -14.11 -9.76 14.62
N GLY A 321 -14.69 -10.67 13.83
CA GLY A 321 -15.80 -11.53 14.24
C GLY A 321 -17.16 -10.83 14.33
N ARG A 322 -17.26 -9.54 13.99
CA ARG A 322 -18.53 -8.81 14.00
C ARG A 322 -19.30 -9.02 12.70
N PRO A 323 -20.63 -9.21 12.76
CA PRO A 323 -21.45 -9.29 11.56
C PRO A 323 -21.43 -7.97 10.79
N PHE A 324 -21.65 -8.04 9.48
CA PHE A 324 -21.53 -6.89 8.56
C PHE A 324 -22.31 -5.64 9.02
N PHE A 325 -23.51 -5.81 9.58
CA PHE A 325 -24.31 -4.67 10.04
C PHE A 325 -23.66 -3.95 11.24
N GLU A 326 -23.06 -4.69 12.18
CA GLU A 326 -22.35 -4.12 13.31
C GLU A 326 -21.07 -3.42 12.85
N ALA A 327 -20.38 -3.99 11.87
CA ALA A 327 -19.21 -3.35 11.28
C ALA A 327 -19.57 -2.01 10.60
N MET A 328 -20.71 -1.97 9.89
CA MET A 328 -21.25 -0.74 9.31
C MET A 328 -21.66 0.29 10.36
N GLN A 329 -22.20 -0.14 11.51
CA GLN A 329 -22.54 0.75 12.63
C GLN A 329 -21.29 1.38 13.27
N VAL A 330 -20.19 0.63 13.37
CA VAL A 330 -18.91 1.15 13.88
C VAL A 330 -18.28 2.14 12.90
N LEU A 331 -18.27 1.81 11.61
CA LEU A 331 -17.54 2.59 10.60
C LEU A 331 -18.30 3.81 10.10
N THR A 332 -19.62 3.71 10.02
CA THR A 332 -20.47 4.71 9.34
C THR A 332 -21.78 4.92 10.11
N PRO A 333 -21.74 5.42 11.35
CA PRO A 333 -22.95 5.58 12.18
C PRO A 333 -24.01 6.49 11.54
N ASP A 334 -23.57 7.54 10.83
CA ASP A 334 -24.44 8.53 10.19
C ASP A 334 -25.22 7.99 8.98
N TYR A 335 -24.79 6.85 8.40
CA TYR A 335 -25.42 6.24 7.23
C TYR A 335 -26.33 5.05 7.58
N SER A 336 -26.61 4.86 8.87
CA SER A 336 -27.38 3.74 9.42
C SER A 336 -28.83 3.62 8.91
N SER A 337 -29.42 4.75 8.51
CA SER A 337 -30.80 4.86 8.03
C SER A 337 -30.97 4.85 6.50
N GLN A 338 -29.88 4.72 5.73
CA GLN A 338 -29.89 4.95 4.26
C GLN A 338 -29.41 3.75 3.41
N SER A 339 -29.42 2.53 3.94
CA SER A 339 -28.99 1.34 3.20
C SER A 339 -30.11 0.70 2.36
N SER A 340 -29.94 0.71 1.03
CA SER A 340 -30.85 0.03 0.11
C SER A 340 -30.11 -0.93 -0.82
N PHE A 341 -30.70 -2.11 -1.06
CA PHE A 341 -30.21 -3.10 -2.01
C PHE A 341 -31.10 -3.11 -3.25
N ARG A 342 -30.51 -3.00 -4.44
CA ARG A 342 -31.26 -3.12 -5.69
C ARG A 342 -31.29 -4.58 -6.16
N ILE A 343 -32.48 -5.13 -6.39
CA ILE A 343 -32.69 -6.45 -6.97
C ILE A 343 -33.31 -6.26 -8.36
N GLY A 344 -32.55 -6.54 -9.42
CA GLY A 344 -32.99 -6.29 -10.80
C GLY A 344 -32.93 -4.80 -11.17
N ARG A 345 -33.82 -4.34 -12.06
CA ARG A 345 -33.84 -2.95 -12.55
C ARG A 345 -34.66 -1.99 -11.68
N ASP A 346 -35.74 -2.48 -11.07
CA ASP A 346 -36.78 -1.60 -10.49
C ASP A 346 -37.11 -1.90 -9.01
N ILE A 347 -36.58 -2.97 -8.41
CA ILE A 347 -36.88 -3.30 -7.00
C ILE A 347 -35.75 -2.76 -6.13
N VAL A 348 -36.09 -1.79 -5.28
CA VAL A 348 -35.23 -1.28 -4.21
C VAL A 348 -35.71 -1.90 -2.91
N LEU A 349 -34.91 -2.81 -2.35
CA LEU A 349 -35.15 -3.39 -1.04
C LEU A 349 -34.52 -2.47 0.01
N ASP A 350 -35.35 -1.80 0.79
CA ASP A 350 -34.91 -0.96 1.91
C ASP A 350 -34.57 -1.86 3.11
N LEU A 351 -33.27 -2.01 3.34
CA LEU A 351 -32.67 -2.81 4.40
C LEU A 351 -31.86 -1.87 5.30
N SER A 352 -32.55 -0.99 6.02
CA SER A 352 -31.93 -0.20 7.09
C SER A 352 -31.13 -1.10 8.06
N LEU A 353 -30.10 -0.57 8.71
CA LEU A 353 -29.29 -1.36 9.65
C LEU A 353 -30.14 -1.97 10.78
N GLU A 354 -31.24 -1.33 11.18
CA GLU A 354 -32.23 -1.84 12.14
C GLU A 354 -32.93 -3.12 11.66
N ARG A 355 -33.26 -3.20 10.36
CA ARG A 355 -33.87 -4.40 9.76
C ARG A 355 -32.85 -5.51 9.56
N LEU A 356 -31.60 -5.17 9.26
CA LEU A 356 -30.51 -6.13 9.15
C LEU A 356 -30.13 -6.73 10.51
N SER A 357 -30.19 -5.96 11.60
CA SER A 357 -30.01 -6.51 12.95
C SER A 357 -31.13 -7.50 13.32
N ALA A 358 -32.37 -7.25 12.89
CA ALA A 358 -33.50 -8.15 13.12
C ALA A 358 -33.45 -9.45 12.28
N LEU A 359 -32.70 -9.46 11.18
CA LEU A 359 -32.54 -10.60 10.27
C LEU A 359 -31.30 -11.45 10.55
N SER A 360 -30.48 -11.07 11.55
CA SER A 360 -29.33 -11.89 11.93
C SER A 360 -29.82 -13.23 12.46
N ILE A 361 -29.52 -14.29 11.71
CA ILE A 361 -29.78 -15.66 12.12
C ILE A 361 -28.87 -15.93 13.31
N THR A 362 -29.42 -15.81 14.52
CA THR A 362 -28.79 -16.43 15.68
C THR A 362 -28.94 -17.94 15.48
N THR A 363 -27.83 -18.65 15.26
CA THR A 363 -27.79 -20.10 15.52
C THR A 363 -27.88 -20.26 17.04
N ALA A 364 -29.10 -20.12 17.58
CA ALA A 364 -29.40 -20.57 18.92
C ALA A 364 -29.37 -22.10 18.92
N GLU A 365 -28.47 -22.67 19.71
CA GLU A 365 -28.62 -24.05 20.18
C GLU A 365 -30.00 -24.19 20.83
N PRO A 366 -30.68 -25.35 20.70
CA PRO A 366 -31.98 -25.55 21.31
C PRO A 366 -31.79 -25.66 22.83
N ASP A 367 -32.06 -24.58 23.56
CA ASP A 367 -32.09 -24.57 25.01
C ASP A 367 -33.22 -25.50 25.50
N ALA A 368 -32.81 -26.48 26.31
CA ALA A 368 -33.70 -27.36 27.05
C ALA A 368 -34.43 -26.56 28.13
N GLU A 369 -35.75 -26.62 28.11
CA GLU A 369 -36.62 -26.11 29.17
C GLU A 369 -36.41 -26.84 30.51
N THR A 370 -36.87 -26.14 31.56
CA THR A 370 -37.12 -26.53 32.96
C THR A 370 -35.95 -26.32 33.93
N ALA A 371 -36.09 -25.68 35.09
CA ALA A 371 -37.28 -25.33 35.87
C ALA A 371 -37.00 -24.11 36.77
N GLU A 372 -38.05 -23.32 37.00
CA GLU A 372 -38.19 -22.38 38.11
C GLU A 372 -38.10 -23.12 39.46
N GLU A 373 -37.47 -22.52 40.47
CA GLU A 373 -38.15 -22.11 41.71
C GLU A 373 -37.16 -21.67 42.82
N ASN A 374 -37.46 -20.48 43.35
CA ASN A 374 -37.51 -20.09 44.76
C ASN A 374 -36.24 -19.80 45.59
N GLY A 375 -36.36 -18.66 46.29
CA GLY A 375 -35.87 -18.43 47.66
C GLY A 375 -34.89 -17.28 47.75
N ASP A 376 -35.37 -16.07 48.05
CA ASP A 376 -35.39 -15.46 49.41
C ASP A 376 -34.03 -14.83 49.79
N VAL A 377 -33.89 -13.66 50.41
CA VAL A 377 -34.71 -12.48 50.77
C VAL A 377 -33.72 -11.52 51.49
N ALA A 378 -34.12 -10.24 51.64
CA ALA A 378 -33.68 -9.23 52.63
C ALA A 378 -32.39 -8.45 52.34
N GLU A 379 -32.52 -7.18 51.93
CA GLU A 379 -32.61 -5.96 52.80
C GLU A 379 -31.18 -5.50 53.18
N ASP A 380 -30.78 -4.24 52.99
CA ASP A 380 -31.45 -3.07 53.53
C ASP A 380 -30.85 -1.75 52.98
N ASP A 381 -31.55 -0.67 53.29
CA ASP A 381 -31.12 0.73 53.44
C ASP A 381 -31.35 1.78 52.32
N ASN A 382 -32.53 2.42 52.44
CA ASN A 382 -32.73 3.84 52.84
C ASN A 382 -32.46 4.94 51.78
N SER A 383 -33.48 5.47 51.07
CA SER A 383 -34.52 6.48 51.41
C SER A 383 -34.14 7.97 51.23
N GLY A 384 -35.10 8.77 50.71
CA GLY A 384 -35.05 10.24 50.61
C GLY A 384 -35.42 10.80 49.22
N TRP A 385 -36.70 10.84 48.77
CA TRP A 385 -37.66 11.98 48.85
C TRP A 385 -37.12 13.27 48.18
N GLU A 386 -37.72 13.93 47.18
CA GLU A 386 -39.09 14.38 46.87
C GLU A 386 -39.14 14.77 45.36
N GLU A 387 -40.16 14.35 44.60
CA GLU A 387 -41.33 15.12 44.12
C GLU A 387 -41.13 16.13 42.96
N THR A 388 -42.13 16.08 42.07
CA THR A 388 -42.34 16.72 40.75
C THR A 388 -42.72 18.21 40.87
N PRO A 389 -42.85 19.00 39.77
CA PRO A 389 -44.01 18.97 38.85
C PRO A 389 -43.59 19.21 37.37
N ALA A 390 -44.39 19.15 36.32
CA ALA A 390 -45.84 19.30 36.11
C ALA A 390 -46.20 18.58 34.78
N GLU A 391 -47.28 17.80 34.76
CA GLU A 391 -48.55 18.08 34.05
C GLU A 391 -48.40 18.19 32.52
N GLU A 392 -48.82 17.17 31.76
CA GLU A 392 -50.22 16.95 31.31
C GLU A 392 -50.69 18.11 30.42
N GLU A 393 -51.28 17.94 29.25
CA GLU A 393 -51.82 16.81 28.53
C GLU A 393 -52.03 17.30 27.08
N SER A 394 -52.33 16.35 26.20
CA SER A 394 -52.78 16.44 24.80
C SER A 394 -54.12 17.27 24.70
N PRO A 395 -55.08 17.08 23.76
CA PRO A 395 -55.14 16.24 22.56
C PRO A 395 -55.97 16.82 21.36
N GLN A 396 -55.93 16.07 20.25
CA GLN A 396 -57.03 15.66 19.35
C GLN A 396 -57.95 16.67 18.62
N GLY A 397 -58.38 16.22 17.43
CA GLY A 397 -59.66 16.56 16.77
C GLY A 397 -59.43 17.12 15.36
N GLU A 398 -59.51 16.31 14.30
CA GLU A 398 -60.72 15.90 13.54
C GLU A 398 -61.20 16.93 12.49
N THR A 399 -61.67 16.38 11.35
CA THR A 399 -62.40 17.00 10.21
C THR A 399 -61.53 17.82 9.23
N ASP A 400 -61.74 17.87 7.92
CA ASP A 400 -62.93 17.59 7.11
C ASP A 400 -62.57 17.39 5.61
N GLU A 401 -63.58 16.94 4.89
CA GLU A 401 -63.78 16.67 3.45
C GLU A 401 -63.12 17.58 2.39
N THR A 402 -62.87 17.03 1.19
CA THR A 402 -63.58 17.40 -0.06
C THR A 402 -63.19 16.52 -1.26
N ALA A 403 -64.17 16.28 -2.13
CA ALA A 403 -64.18 15.40 -3.28
C ALA A 403 -63.95 16.13 -4.61
N ASP A 404 -63.56 15.39 -5.65
CA ASP A 404 -63.97 15.50 -7.08
C ASP A 404 -63.36 14.30 -7.84
N ALA A 405 -64.15 13.31 -8.31
CA ALA A 405 -64.71 13.16 -9.68
C ALA A 405 -63.63 13.00 -10.79
N GLU A 406 -63.62 12.05 -11.73
CA GLU A 406 -64.60 11.12 -12.29
C GLU A 406 -63.92 10.09 -13.24
N GLY A 407 -64.57 8.93 -13.45
CA GLY A 407 -64.47 8.05 -14.65
C GLY A 407 -63.44 6.91 -14.56
N GLY A 408 -63.73 5.61 -14.71
CA GLY A 408 -64.82 4.79 -15.27
C GLY A 408 -64.12 3.52 -15.83
N GLY A 409 -64.60 2.27 -15.82
CA GLY A 409 -65.83 1.62 -15.35
C GLY A 409 -65.63 0.09 -15.31
N GLU A 410 -66.65 -0.59 -14.76
CA GLU A 410 -67.18 -1.95 -15.06
C GLU A 410 -66.19 -3.13 -15.13
N ALA A 411 -66.14 -4.03 -14.13
CA ALA A 411 -67.06 -5.13 -13.80
C ALA A 411 -67.15 -6.21 -14.90
N ASP A 412 -66.64 -7.43 -14.64
CA ASP A 412 -67.52 -8.55 -14.29
C ASP A 412 -66.77 -9.86 -13.93
N GLU A 413 -67.35 -10.51 -12.92
CA GLU A 413 -67.59 -11.95 -12.73
C GLU A 413 -66.43 -12.97 -12.44
N ASN A 414 -66.43 -13.35 -11.16
CA ASN A 414 -66.02 -14.60 -10.48
C ASN A 414 -66.76 -15.85 -11.07
N PRO A 415 -66.69 -17.12 -10.57
CA PRO A 415 -66.00 -17.66 -9.37
C PRO A 415 -65.48 -19.14 -9.46
N GLU A 416 -65.05 -19.65 -8.28
CA GLU A 416 -65.09 -21.05 -7.79
C GLU A 416 -64.03 -22.05 -8.34
N ASP A 417 -63.30 -22.84 -7.54
CA ASP A 417 -63.70 -23.65 -6.38
C ASP A 417 -62.50 -23.93 -5.41
N ALA A 418 -62.82 -24.00 -4.11
CA ALA A 418 -62.05 -24.68 -3.05
C ALA A 418 -62.72 -26.07 -2.78
N PRO A 419 -62.38 -26.94 -1.79
CA PRO A 419 -61.50 -26.76 -0.62
C PRO A 419 -60.69 -28.01 -0.12
N ALA A 420 -59.90 -27.84 0.95
CA ALA A 420 -59.79 -28.62 2.23
C ALA A 420 -60.04 -30.14 2.28
N ASP A 421 -59.56 -30.99 3.21
CA ASP A 421 -58.69 -30.97 4.41
C ASP A 421 -58.42 -32.45 4.80
N GLU A 422 -57.39 -32.67 5.62
CA GLU A 422 -57.12 -33.69 6.67
C GLU A 422 -57.94 -35.01 6.77
N ASP A 423 -57.26 -36.16 7.07
CA ASP A 423 -57.36 -36.84 8.39
C ASP A 423 -56.45 -38.11 8.48
N THR A 424 -56.03 -38.34 9.72
CA THR A 424 -55.13 -39.29 10.40
C THR A 424 -55.45 -40.79 10.31
N SER A 425 -54.45 -41.66 10.55
CA SER A 425 -54.47 -42.74 11.58
C SER A 425 -53.20 -43.64 11.59
N GLU A 426 -52.57 -43.74 12.76
CA GLU A 426 -51.60 -44.76 13.25
C GLU A 426 -52.37 -45.93 13.95
N PRO A 427 -51.79 -46.96 14.61
CA PRO A 427 -50.46 -47.64 14.55
C PRO A 427 -50.55 -49.21 14.65
N ALA A 428 -49.44 -49.96 14.56
CA ALA A 428 -49.32 -51.32 15.16
C ALA A 428 -47.86 -51.86 15.33
N ALA A 429 -47.41 -51.84 16.60
CA ALA A 429 -46.67 -52.83 17.41
C ALA A 429 -45.41 -53.63 16.96
N ILE A 430 -44.30 -53.30 17.65
CA ILE A 430 -43.39 -54.12 18.51
C ILE A 430 -42.66 -55.35 17.92
N GLU A 431 -41.31 -55.32 17.96
CA GLU A 431 -40.45 -56.33 18.60
C GLU A 431 -39.01 -55.82 18.81
N GLN A 432 -38.50 -55.90 20.05
CA GLN A 432 -37.10 -55.64 20.41
C GLN A 432 -36.26 -56.90 20.12
N PRO A 433 -35.05 -56.80 19.55
CA PRO A 433 -34.12 -57.92 19.51
C PRO A 433 -33.14 -57.90 20.69
N ALA A 434 -32.72 -59.11 21.03
CA ALA A 434 -31.82 -59.47 22.12
C ALA A 434 -30.35 -59.16 21.83
N ASP A 435 -29.58 -59.03 22.91
CA ASP A 435 -28.12 -58.99 22.95
C ASP A 435 -27.48 -60.21 22.27
N ASP A 436 -26.54 -59.96 21.35
CA ASP A 436 -25.45 -60.88 21.05
C ASP A 436 -24.22 -60.10 20.57
N GLU A 437 -23.15 -60.18 21.36
CA GLU A 437 -21.86 -59.53 21.16
C GLU A 437 -21.16 -60.10 19.92
N GLN A 438 -20.99 -59.30 18.86
CA GLN A 438 -19.98 -59.55 17.83
C GLN A 438 -19.26 -58.25 17.46
N GLN A 439 -17.96 -58.23 17.78
CA GLN A 439 -16.96 -57.24 17.39
C GLN A 439 -17.14 -56.75 15.95
N ARG A 440 -17.46 -55.46 15.81
CA ARG A 440 -17.21 -54.67 14.60
C ARG A 440 -16.26 -53.54 14.97
N ASP A 441 -15.12 -53.51 14.30
CA ASP A 441 -14.18 -52.38 14.33
C ASP A 441 -14.91 -51.10 13.92
N GLU A 442 -14.98 -50.14 14.83
CA GLU A 442 -15.39 -48.77 14.54
C GLU A 442 -14.31 -48.07 13.68
N PRO A 443 -14.71 -47.25 12.69
CA PRO A 443 -13.78 -46.34 12.04
C PRO A 443 -13.34 -45.31 13.07
N LYS A 444 -12.09 -45.45 13.52
CA LYS A 444 -11.39 -44.51 14.38
C LYS A 444 -11.52 -43.10 13.81
N ALA A 445 -12.30 -42.24 14.48
CA ALA A 445 -12.30 -40.82 14.22
C ALA A 445 -10.86 -40.31 14.27
N VAL A 446 -10.34 -39.88 13.12
CA VAL A 446 -9.07 -39.16 13.06
C VAL A 446 -9.34 -37.82 13.72
N GLY A 447 -8.97 -37.71 15.00
CA GLY A 447 -9.00 -36.45 15.71
C GLY A 447 -8.26 -35.39 14.90
N ALA A 448 -8.90 -34.23 14.71
CA ALA A 448 -8.24 -33.06 14.17
C ALA A 448 -6.96 -32.80 14.97
N PRO A 449 -5.83 -32.46 14.31
CA PRO A 449 -4.59 -32.20 15.02
C PRO A 449 -4.82 -31.05 16.00
N ALA A 450 -4.44 -31.24 17.26
CA ALA A 450 -4.44 -30.18 18.26
C ALA A 450 -3.62 -29.00 17.72
N HIS A 451 -4.28 -27.88 17.44
CA HIS A 451 -3.63 -26.65 17.00
C HIS A 451 -2.79 -26.14 18.17
N THR A 452 -1.46 -26.12 18.01
CA THR A 452 -0.57 -25.49 19.00
C THR A 452 -0.68 -23.99 18.78
N PRO A 453 -1.03 -23.17 19.79
CA PRO A 453 -1.23 -21.74 19.61
C PRO A 453 0.04 -21.10 19.07
N THR A 454 -0.05 -20.49 17.90
CA THR A 454 1.06 -19.84 17.22
C THR A 454 1.38 -18.53 17.94
N VAL A 455 2.61 -18.38 18.45
CA VAL A 455 3.01 -17.16 19.17
C VAL A 455 3.51 -16.14 18.15
N PHE A 456 2.80 -15.01 18.03
CA PHE A 456 3.19 -13.89 17.17
C PHE A 456 3.92 -12.81 17.99
N ARG A 457 5.00 -12.27 17.44
CA ARG A 457 5.76 -11.17 18.06
C ARG A 457 6.27 -10.21 16.97
N ALA A 458 6.07 -8.91 17.18
CA ALA A 458 6.72 -7.86 16.40
C ALA A 458 7.66 -7.08 17.32
N VAL A 459 8.96 -7.12 17.01
CA VAL A 459 9.99 -6.31 17.70
C VAL A 459 10.41 -5.08 16.90
N ASN A 460 10.10 -5.06 15.61
CA ASN A 460 10.39 -3.93 14.73
C ASN A 460 9.19 -3.62 13.80
N ARG A 461 9.23 -2.44 13.18
CA ARG A 461 8.17 -1.93 12.29
C ARG A 461 7.90 -2.86 11.12
N GLN A 462 8.95 -3.40 10.51
CA GLN A 462 8.81 -4.28 9.35
C GLN A 462 8.06 -5.56 9.71
N GLN A 463 8.34 -6.14 10.88
CA GLN A 463 7.61 -7.29 11.39
C GLN A 463 6.16 -6.96 11.70
N ALA A 464 5.88 -5.80 12.31
CA ALA A 464 4.51 -5.35 12.56
C ALA A 464 3.73 -5.20 11.25
N VAL A 465 4.28 -4.52 10.24
CA VAL A 465 3.67 -4.38 8.91
C VAL A 465 3.47 -5.75 8.23
N ALA A 466 4.43 -6.67 8.34
CA ALA A 466 4.29 -8.01 7.80
C ALA A 466 3.13 -8.78 8.44
N LEU A 467 2.92 -8.64 9.76
CA LEU A 467 1.76 -9.22 10.45
C LEU A 467 0.45 -8.59 9.95
N LEU A 468 0.37 -7.25 9.84
CA LEU A 468 -0.82 -6.57 9.31
C LEU A 468 -1.19 -7.07 7.89
N ASN A 469 -0.19 -7.24 7.02
CA ASN A 469 -0.40 -7.76 5.67
C ASN A 469 -0.87 -9.21 5.66
N GLN A 470 -0.35 -10.06 6.55
CA GLN A 470 -0.81 -11.45 6.69
C GLN A 470 -2.26 -11.53 7.19
N VAL A 471 -2.62 -10.70 8.17
CA VAL A 471 -4.00 -10.59 8.67
C VAL A 471 -4.93 -10.12 7.55
N ALA A 472 -4.54 -9.08 6.80
CA ALA A 472 -5.34 -8.56 5.70
C ALA A 472 -5.51 -9.61 4.58
N ALA A 473 -4.48 -10.40 4.27
CA ALA A 473 -4.55 -11.50 3.31
C ALA A 473 -5.47 -12.64 3.79
N TYR A 474 -5.43 -12.98 5.08
CA TYR A 474 -6.32 -13.96 5.69
C TYR A 474 -7.79 -13.54 5.56
N PHE A 475 -8.14 -12.32 5.97
CA PHE A 475 -9.52 -11.84 5.87
C PHE A 475 -10.00 -11.73 4.42
N ARG A 476 -9.16 -11.35 3.44
CA ARG A 476 -9.57 -11.40 2.03
C ARG A 476 -9.91 -12.81 1.56
N ALA A 477 -9.20 -13.82 2.07
CA ALA A 477 -9.40 -15.21 1.67
C ALA A 477 -10.63 -15.84 2.36
N VAL A 478 -10.84 -15.53 3.64
CA VAL A 478 -11.86 -16.18 4.49
C VAL A 478 -13.15 -15.37 4.58
N GLU A 479 -13.06 -14.03 4.60
CA GLU A 479 -14.18 -13.10 4.71
C GLU A 479 -14.04 -11.93 3.71
N PRO A 480 -14.27 -12.14 2.40
CA PRO A 480 -14.06 -11.12 1.37
C PRO A 480 -14.86 -9.83 1.58
N SER A 481 -15.99 -9.91 2.29
CA SER A 481 -16.86 -8.78 2.62
C SER A 481 -16.46 -8.05 3.91
N SER A 482 -15.41 -8.50 4.59
CA SER A 482 -14.90 -7.85 5.80
C SER A 482 -14.27 -6.50 5.43
N PRO A 483 -14.53 -5.42 6.18
CA PRO A 483 -13.86 -4.13 5.99
C PRO A 483 -12.45 -4.11 6.59
N THR A 484 -12.09 -5.11 7.40
CA THR A 484 -10.80 -5.24 8.09
C THR A 484 -9.60 -5.10 7.15
N PRO A 485 -9.54 -5.76 5.96
CA PRO A 485 -8.45 -5.58 5.01
C PRO A 485 -8.23 -4.13 4.57
N LEU A 486 -9.30 -3.37 4.32
CA LEU A 486 -9.22 -1.97 3.87
C LEU A 486 -8.60 -1.07 4.96
N LEU A 487 -9.02 -1.27 6.21
CA LEU A 487 -8.47 -0.54 7.36
C LEU A 487 -6.99 -0.85 7.57
N LEU A 488 -6.60 -2.12 7.45
CA LEU A 488 -5.22 -2.55 7.63
C LEU A 488 -4.31 -2.06 6.50
N GLU A 489 -4.76 -2.10 5.25
CA GLU A 489 -4.03 -1.51 4.12
C GLU A 489 -3.84 0.00 4.29
N HIS A 490 -4.90 0.69 4.74
CA HIS A 490 -4.80 2.11 5.01
C HIS A 490 -3.86 2.39 6.18
N ALA A 491 -3.93 1.60 7.26
CA ALA A 491 -2.98 1.67 8.37
C ALA A 491 -1.54 1.53 7.87
N VAL A 492 -1.24 0.50 7.06
CA VAL A 492 0.08 0.29 6.45
C VAL A 492 0.50 1.48 5.58
N SER A 493 -0.43 2.09 4.83
CA SER A 493 -0.14 3.26 4.00
C SER A 493 0.25 4.52 4.79
N LEU A 494 -0.18 4.61 6.05
CA LEU A 494 0.15 5.70 6.96
C LEU A 494 1.44 5.47 7.74
N VAL A 495 1.91 4.21 7.84
CA VAL A 495 3.14 3.87 8.55
C VAL A 495 4.34 4.53 7.86
N GLY A 496 5.09 5.34 8.62
CA GLY A 496 6.29 6.02 8.12
C GLY A 496 6.04 7.30 7.32
N ARG A 497 4.79 7.77 7.21
CA ARG A 497 4.48 9.08 6.63
C ARG A 497 4.79 10.23 7.59
N ASP A 498 5.09 11.38 7.02
CA ASP A 498 5.28 12.63 7.77
C ASP A 498 3.94 13.21 8.24
N PHE A 499 4.00 14.03 9.29
CA PHE A 499 2.82 14.60 9.94
C PHE A 499 1.90 15.37 8.97
N PHE A 500 2.47 16.11 8.01
CA PHE A 500 1.69 16.86 7.02
C PHE A 500 1.08 15.97 5.93
N GLY A 501 1.76 14.90 5.51
CA GLY A 501 1.17 13.89 4.63
C GLY A 501 -0.01 13.16 5.29
N ILE A 502 0.05 12.95 6.60
CA ILE A 502 -1.06 12.41 7.40
C ILE A 502 -2.21 13.42 7.51
N LEU A 503 -1.93 14.68 7.86
CA LEU A 503 -2.96 15.71 7.99
C LEU A 503 -3.75 15.93 6.70
N ARG A 504 -3.11 15.79 5.53
CA ARG A 504 -3.79 15.95 4.24
C ARG A 504 -4.84 14.87 3.96
N ASP A 505 -4.64 13.68 4.51
CA ASP A 505 -5.53 12.53 4.31
C ASP A 505 -6.57 12.40 5.43
N VAL A 506 -6.26 12.90 6.64
CA VAL A 506 -7.15 12.82 7.81
C VAL A 506 -8.11 14.02 7.91
N LEU A 507 -7.68 15.21 7.47
CA LEU A 507 -8.52 16.41 7.58
C LEU A 507 -9.44 16.57 6.36
N PRO A 508 -10.71 16.98 6.58
CA PRO A 508 -11.58 17.37 5.46
C PRO A 508 -10.98 18.55 4.72
N ALA A 509 -11.14 18.59 3.39
CA ALA A 509 -10.50 19.59 2.51
C ALA A 509 -10.76 21.06 2.90
N ALA A 510 -11.82 21.33 3.68
CA ALA A 510 -12.13 22.65 4.23
C ALA A 510 -11.18 23.10 5.35
N ALA A 511 -10.59 22.17 6.10
CA ALA A 511 -9.72 22.46 7.25
C ALA A 511 -8.27 22.80 6.87
N LEU A 512 -7.90 22.65 5.59
CA LEU A 512 -6.55 22.95 5.06
C LEU A 512 -6.50 24.27 4.28
N ARG A 513 -7.60 25.04 4.25
CA ARG A 513 -7.59 26.39 3.70
C ARG A 513 -7.07 27.35 4.76
N VAL A 514 -5.87 27.89 4.53
CA VAL A 514 -5.43 29.11 5.21
C VAL A 514 -6.09 30.24 4.43
N ASP A 515 -7.02 30.96 5.06
CA ASP A 515 -7.59 32.18 4.47
C ASP A 515 -6.45 33.18 4.21
N GLU A 516 -6.43 33.75 2.99
CA GLU A 516 -5.41 34.69 2.47
C GLU A 516 -5.22 35.96 3.31
#